data_AF-A0A0Q9M9Z2-F1
#
_entry.id   AF-A0A0Q9M9Z2-F1
#
_cell.length_a   1.000
_cell.length_b   1.000
_cell.length_c   1.000
_cell.angle_alpha   90.00
_cell.angle_beta   90.00
_cell.angle_gamma   90.00
#
_symmetry.space_group_name_H-M   'P 1'
#
loop_
_entity.id
_entity.type
_entity.pdbx_description
1 polymer ?
#
loop_
_entity_poly.entity_id
_entity_poly.type
_entity_poly.pdbx_seq_one_letter_code
_entity_poly.pdbx_strand_id
1 'polypeptide(L)'
;MSYGNIVQLKPNHRLAPDTARAVVAAQLRGESRAREDRPDVVVAAIAREIESLGLVPDQDELRRRYAAPSGLPEALATRLTE
;
A
#
# COMPACT_ATOMS: atom_id res chain seq x y z
N MET A 1 -10.10 -11.78 -7.74
CA MET A 1 -9.57 -10.96 -6.63
C MET A 1 -9.43 -9.54 -7.15
N SER A 2 -10.22 -8.59 -6.64
CA SER A 2 -10.01 -7.18 -6.95
C SER A 2 -8.81 -6.72 -6.12
N TYR A 3 -7.72 -6.30 -6.76
CA TYR A 3 -6.66 -5.59 -6.08
C TYR A 3 -7.27 -4.24 -5.68
N GLY A 4 -7.63 -4.08 -4.41
CA GLY A 4 -8.24 -2.85 -3.89
C GLY A 4 -7.33 -1.65 -4.16
N ASN A 5 -7.85 -0.43 -4.23
CA ASN A 5 -7.00 0.72 -4.45
C ASN A 5 -6.60 1.33 -3.10
N ILE A 6 -5.34 1.75 -2.94
CA ILE A 6 -4.84 2.41 -1.72
C ILE A 6 -5.32 3.87 -1.59
N VAL A 7 -6.07 4.34 -2.58
CA VAL A 7 -6.78 5.61 -2.55
C VAL A 7 -8.25 5.37 -2.77
N GLN A 8 -9.07 6.10 -2.03
CA GLN A 8 -10.52 6.02 -2.14
C GLN A 8 -10.94 6.54 -3.52
N LEU A 9 -11.60 5.67 -4.27
CA LEU A 9 -12.20 6.01 -5.56
C LEU A 9 -13.70 5.82 -5.50
N LYS A 10 -14.42 6.67 -6.21
CA LYS A 10 -15.83 6.40 -6.52
C LYS A 10 -15.92 5.08 -7.32
N PRO A 11 -17.03 4.32 -7.18
CA PRO A 11 -17.27 3.15 -8.01
C PRO A 11 -17.08 3.47 -9.51
N ASN A 12 -16.46 2.53 -10.24
CA ASN A 12 -16.13 2.64 -11.66
C ASN A 12 -15.18 3.79 -12.04
N HIS A 13 -14.62 4.53 -11.08
CA HIS A 13 -13.56 5.48 -11.38
C HIS A 13 -12.20 4.79 -11.35
N ARG A 14 -11.29 5.27 -12.20
CA ARG A 14 -9.90 4.86 -12.24
C ARG A 14 -9.02 6.09 -12.08
N LEU A 15 -7.85 5.89 -11.50
CA LEU A 15 -6.82 6.94 -11.51
C LEU A 15 -6.38 7.20 -12.95
N ALA A 16 -6.19 8.47 -13.29
CA ALA A 16 -5.47 8.82 -14.50
C ALA A 16 -4.04 8.24 -14.42
N PRO A 17 -3.41 7.87 -15.55
CA PRO A 17 -2.08 7.24 -15.55
C PRO A 17 -1.03 8.04 -14.77
N ASP A 18 -1.04 9.36 -14.87
CA ASP A 18 -0.09 10.22 -14.16
C ASP A 18 -0.36 10.26 -12.66
N THR A 19 -1.63 10.23 -12.25
CA THR A 19 -2.01 10.12 -10.84
C THR A 19 -1.61 8.75 -10.27
N ALA A 20 -1.75 7.68 -11.04
CA ALA A 20 -1.30 6.35 -10.63
C ALA A 20 0.21 6.32 -10.38
N ARG A 21 1.01 6.94 -11.26
CA ARG A 21 2.47 7.09 -11.06
C ARG A 21 2.80 7.90 -9.82
N ALA A 22 2.07 9.00 -9.59
CA ALA A 22 2.25 9.82 -8.40
C ALA A 22 1.95 9.05 -7.12
N VAL A 23 0.88 8.24 -7.11
CA VAL A 23 0.51 7.35 -6.00
C VAL A 23 1.60 6.31 -5.73
N VAL A 24 2.15 5.67 -6.77
CA VAL A 24 3.28 4.73 -6.60
C VAL A 24 4.50 5.45 -6.03
N ALA A 25 4.82 6.65 -6.52
CA ALA A 25 5.93 7.43 -5.98
C ALA A 25 5.70 7.84 -4.51
N ALA A 26 4.46 8.12 -4.13
CA ALA A 26 4.06 8.37 -2.74
C ALA A 26 4.27 7.13 -1.85
N GLN A 27 3.92 5.94 -2.33
CA GLN A 27 4.19 4.69 -1.62
C GLN A 27 5.68 4.50 -1.35
N LEU A 28 6.52 4.61 -2.39
CA LEU A 28 7.97 4.42 -2.27
C LEU A 28 8.61 5.43 -1.31
N ARG A 29 8.14 6.69 -1.31
CA ARG A 29 8.61 7.71 -0.36
C ARG A 29 8.14 7.42 1.07
N GLY A 30 6.91 6.98 1.25
CA GLY A 30 6.36 6.58 2.55
C GLY A 30 7.15 5.41 3.15
N GLU A 31 7.36 4.36 2.35
CA GLU A 31 8.17 3.18 2.72
C GLU A 31 9.61 3.57 3.08
N SER A 32 10.27 4.39 2.25
CA SER A 32 11.65 4.83 2.50
C SER A 32 11.81 5.64 3.80
N ARG A 33 10.77 6.39 4.21
CA ARG A 33 10.76 7.16 5.46
C ARG A 33 10.48 6.29 6.68
N ALA A 34 9.64 5.28 6.54
CA ALA A 34 9.37 4.31 7.57
C ALA A 34 10.53 3.30 7.64
N ARG A 35 11.67 3.76 8.19
CA ARG A 35 12.88 2.94 8.40
C ARG A 35 12.71 1.82 9.44
N GLU A 36 11.57 1.77 10.11
CA GLU A 36 11.23 0.73 11.08
C GLU A 36 10.28 -0.25 10.40
N ASP A 37 10.54 -1.56 10.52
CA ASP A 37 9.68 -2.68 10.06
C ASP A 37 8.33 -2.75 10.80
N ARG A 38 7.78 -1.61 11.20
CA ARG A 38 6.48 -1.48 11.85
C ARG A 38 5.43 -1.10 10.80
N PRO A 39 4.51 -2.03 10.46
CA PRO A 39 3.46 -1.80 9.48
C PRO A 39 2.68 -0.50 9.69
N ASP A 40 2.36 -0.15 10.94
CA ASP A 40 1.57 1.04 11.24
C ASP A 40 2.32 2.34 10.88
N VAL A 41 3.65 2.36 11.04
CA VAL A 41 4.49 3.51 10.69
C VAL A 41 4.58 3.67 9.17
N VAL A 42 4.72 2.55 8.45
CA VAL A 42 4.71 2.51 6.99
C VAL A 42 3.37 3.01 6.45
N VAL A 43 2.25 2.49 6.98
CA VAL A 43 0.89 2.90 6.59
C VAL A 43 0.69 4.40 6.81
N ALA A 44 1.07 4.93 7.98
CA ALA A 44 0.93 6.36 8.28
C ALA A 44 1.79 7.23 7.36
N ALA A 45 3.02 6.79 7.05
CA ALA A 45 3.91 7.53 6.15
C ALA A 45 3.39 7.57 4.71
N ILE A 46 2.85 6.46 4.21
CA ILE A 46 2.25 6.38 2.87
C ILE A 46 0.97 7.21 2.80
N ALA A 47 0.09 7.12 3.80
CA ALA A 47 -1.13 7.90 3.85
C ALA A 47 -0.85 9.41 3.74
N ARG A 48 0.15 9.90 4.48
CA ARG A 48 0.57 11.31 4.43
C ARG A 48 1.09 11.71 3.04
N GLU A 49 1.82 10.84 2.36
CA GLU A 49 2.30 11.11 1.01
C GLU A 49 1.14 11.16 0.00
N ILE A 50 0.14 10.29 0.15
CA ILE A 50 -1.08 10.30 -0.66
C ILE A 50 -1.90 11.58 -0.43
N GLU A 51 -2.07 11.99 0.82
CA GLU A 51 -2.75 13.24 1.19
C GLU A 51 -2.04 14.46 0.58
N SER A 52 -0.71 14.45 0.51
CA SER A 52 0.07 15.52 -0.13
C SER A 52 -0.19 15.66 -1.63
N LEU A 53 -0.74 14.62 -2.28
CA LEU A 53 -1.18 14.63 -3.67
C LEU A 53 -2.63 15.14 -3.84
N GLY A 54 -3.30 15.54 -2.74
CA GLY A 54 -4.71 15.93 -2.76
C GLY A 54 -5.68 14.74 -2.88
N LEU A 55 -5.21 13.53 -2.58
CA LEU A 55 -6.00 12.30 -2.64
C LEU A 55 -6.41 11.85 -1.23
N VAL A 56 -7.46 11.05 -1.15
CA VAL A 56 -7.91 10.43 0.11
C VAL A 56 -7.35 9.02 0.20
N PRO A 57 -6.47 8.70 1.17
CA PRO A 57 -5.95 7.35 1.33
C PRO A 57 -7.04 6.38 1.79
N ASP A 58 -7.00 5.16 1.26
CA ASP A 58 -7.80 4.03 1.77
C ASP A 58 -7.01 3.36 2.89
N GLN A 59 -7.33 3.74 4.13
CA GLN A 59 -6.62 3.26 5.33
C GLN A 59 -6.78 1.75 5.53
N ASP A 60 -7.92 1.17 5.13
CA ASP A 60 -8.17 -0.26 5.33
C ASP A 60 -7.40 -1.09 4.31
N GLU A 61 -7.36 -0.67 3.04
CA GLU A 61 -6.53 -1.33 2.02
C GLU A 61 -5.02 -1.12 2.28
N LEU A 62 -4.61 0.06 2.77
CA LEU A 62 -3.23 0.28 3.21
C LEU A 62 -2.85 -0.68 4.34
N ARG A 63 -3.66 -0.77 5.40
CA ARG A 63 -3.42 -1.74 6.48
C ARG A 63 -3.40 -3.16 5.96
N ARG A 64 -4.35 -3.55 5.11
CA ARG A 64 -4.38 -4.90 4.54
C ARG A 64 -3.11 -5.26 3.77
N ARG A 65 -2.55 -4.32 3.01
CA ARG A 65 -1.35 -4.53 2.20
C ARG A 65 -0.05 -4.55 3.01
N TYR A 66 0.05 -3.69 4.01
CA TYR A 66 1.28 -3.47 4.76
C TYR A 66 1.31 -4.15 6.13
N ALA A 67 0.15 -4.49 6.71
CA ALA A 67 0.03 -5.27 7.94
C ALA A 67 -0.08 -6.77 7.71
N ALA A 68 -0.25 -7.21 6.46
CA ALA A 68 0.04 -8.60 6.14
C ALA A 68 1.54 -8.80 6.48
N PRO A 69 1.90 -9.68 7.44
CA PRO A 69 3.27 -10.17 7.45
C PRO A 69 3.55 -10.63 6.02
N SER A 70 4.80 -10.50 5.56
CA SER A 70 5.26 -11.09 4.31
C SER A 70 5.15 -12.62 4.40
N GLY A 71 3.93 -13.11 4.47
CA GLY A 71 3.54 -14.46 4.34
C GLY A 71 3.74 -14.73 2.88
N LEU A 72 4.91 -15.29 2.57
CA LEU A 72 4.90 -16.43 1.67
C LEU A 72 3.60 -17.20 1.97
N PRO A 73 2.73 -17.44 0.97
CA PRO A 73 1.61 -18.34 1.18
C PRO A 73 2.17 -19.55 1.92
N GLU A 74 1.51 -20.04 2.95
CA GLU A 74 2.03 -21.15 3.77
C GLU A 74 2.48 -22.34 2.89
N ALA A 75 1.80 -22.53 1.75
CA ALA A 75 2.15 -23.45 0.67
C ALA A 75 3.53 -23.23 0.01
N LEU A 76 4.05 -22.00 -0.04
CA LEU A 76 5.39 -21.66 -0.52
C LEU A 76 6.44 -21.77 0.60
N ALA A 77 6.07 -21.48 1.84
CA ALA A 77 6.96 -21.61 3.00
C ALA A 77 7.35 -23.08 3.26
N THR A 78 6.39 -24.01 3.15
CA THR A 78 6.65 -25.45 3.27
C THR A 78 7.63 -25.96 2.21
N ARG A 79 7.55 -25.46 0.97
CA ARG A 79 8.38 -25.93 -0.16
C ARG A 79 9.84 -25.47 -0.14
N LEU A 80 10.17 -24.48 0.67
CA LEU A 80 11.56 -23.98 0.82
C LEU A 80 12.29 -24.65 1.98
N THR A 81 11.61 -25.51 2.75
CA THR A 81 12.18 -26.21 3.91
C THR A 81 12.35 -27.72 3.66
N GLU A 82 12.04 -28.20 2.45
CA GLU A 82 12.25 -29.59 2.00
C GLU A 82 13.44 -29.69 1.02
#